data_AF-A0AAD5CI42-F1
#
_entry.id   AF-A0AAD5CI42-F1
#
_cell.length_a   1.000
_cell.length_b   1.000
_cell.length_c   1.000
_cell.angle_alpha   90.00
_cell.angle_beta   90.00
_cell.angle_gamma   90.00
#
_symmetry.space_group_name_H-M   'P 1'
#
loop_
_entity.id
_entity.type
_entity.pdbx_description
1 polymer ?
#
loop_
_entity_poly.entity_id
_entity_poly.type
_entity_poly.pdbx_seq_one_letter_code
_entity_poly.pdbx_strand_id
1 'polypeptide(L)'
;MGPSAFPVDEVHKISVLDIRMANADRHAGNILVSKGEDGQFALTPIDHGYCLPTSFEDCTFDWLYWPQARQPFSPETINYIKSLDAEEDIALLNFYGWNLPSECARTFRISTMLLKKGVEKGLTPFVIGNIMCRENLNKKSVIEEIVEEAEDLVLPGSSEAAFIKTVSEVMDHRLDLIC
;
A
#
# COMPACT_ATOMS: atom_id res chain seq x y z
N MET A 1 10.77 18.36 -16.32
CA MET A 1 10.98 18.51 -14.86
C MET A 1 11.14 17.12 -14.31
N GLY A 2 12.21 16.83 -13.55
CA GLY A 2 12.43 15.49 -13.00
C GLY A 2 11.74 15.33 -11.64
N PRO A 3 11.40 14.09 -11.23
CA PRO A 3 10.72 13.84 -9.97
C PRO A 3 11.51 14.32 -8.74
N SER A 4 12.84 14.47 -8.84
CA SER A 4 13.69 14.99 -7.76
C SER A 4 13.35 16.41 -7.30
N ALA A 5 12.55 17.17 -8.04
CA ALA A 5 12.11 18.51 -7.65
C ALA A 5 10.86 18.50 -6.73
N PHE A 6 10.18 17.36 -6.58
CA PHE A 6 8.97 17.28 -5.78
C PHE A 6 9.26 17.22 -4.27
N PRO A 7 8.46 17.87 -3.42
CA PRO A 7 8.56 17.73 -1.98
C PRO A 7 8.40 16.28 -1.54
N VAL A 8 9.16 15.88 -0.51
CA VAL A 8 9.13 14.52 0.04
C VAL A 8 7.73 14.16 0.54
N ASP A 9 7.10 15.07 1.29
CA ASP A 9 5.79 14.85 1.89
C ASP A 9 4.69 14.65 0.84
N GLU A 10 4.78 15.31 -0.32
CA GLU A 10 3.82 15.12 -1.42
C GLU A 10 3.90 13.73 -2.03
N VAL A 11 5.12 13.20 -2.22
CA VAL A 11 5.32 11.82 -2.69
C VAL A 11 4.87 10.82 -1.63
N HIS A 12 5.12 11.10 -0.35
CA HIS A 12 4.72 10.23 0.76
C HIS A 12 3.19 10.11 0.88
N LYS A 13 2.44 11.22 0.74
CA LYS A 13 0.97 11.20 0.71
C LYS A 13 0.43 10.25 -0.36
N ILE A 14 1.00 10.32 -1.56
CA ILE A 14 0.63 9.43 -2.68
C ILE A 14 0.98 7.98 -2.34
N SER A 15 2.18 7.72 -1.83
CA SER A 15 2.61 6.36 -1.47
C SER A 15 1.70 5.71 -0.42
N VAL A 16 1.25 6.47 0.58
CA VAL A 16 0.32 5.98 1.61
C VAL A 16 -1.01 5.57 0.98
N LEU A 17 -1.57 6.42 0.11
CA LEU A 17 -2.83 6.11 -0.57
C LEU A 17 -2.68 4.89 -1.49
N ASP A 18 -1.66 4.88 -2.35
CA ASP A 18 -1.49 3.81 -3.35
C ASP A 18 -1.16 2.46 -2.72
N ILE A 19 -0.34 2.42 -1.66
CA ILE A 19 -0.07 1.19 -0.90
C ILE A 19 -1.39 0.65 -0.34
N ARG A 20 -2.19 1.47 0.35
CA ARG A 20 -3.46 1.01 0.93
C ARG A 20 -4.43 0.51 -0.12
N MET A 21 -4.53 1.22 -1.23
CA MET A 21 -5.45 0.86 -2.30
C MET A 21 -4.90 -0.27 -3.19
N ALA A 22 -3.66 -0.74 -2.96
CA ALA A 22 -2.95 -1.70 -3.81
C ALA A 22 -3.07 -1.31 -5.29
N ASN A 23 -2.76 -0.05 -5.59
CA ASN A 23 -2.96 0.52 -6.92
C ASN A 23 -2.18 -0.27 -7.99
N ALA A 24 -2.87 -0.67 -9.05
CA ALA A 24 -2.31 -1.43 -10.17
C ALA A 24 -1.95 -0.58 -11.39
N ASP A 25 -2.05 0.75 -11.30
CA ASP A 25 -1.71 1.66 -12.40
C ASP A 25 -1.18 3.03 -11.92
N ARG A 26 -0.40 3.08 -10.82
CA ARG A 26 0.24 4.35 -10.43
C ARG A 26 1.46 4.61 -11.29
N HIS A 27 1.26 5.36 -12.37
CA HIS A 27 2.34 5.94 -13.16
C HIS A 27 2.39 7.47 -13.06
N ALA A 28 3.51 8.09 -13.49
CA ALA A 28 3.70 9.55 -13.43
C ALA A 28 2.61 10.33 -14.20
N GLY A 29 2.05 9.76 -15.27
CA GLY A 29 0.92 10.33 -16.00
C GLY A 29 -0.38 10.47 -15.18
N ASN A 30 -0.53 9.70 -14.09
CA ASN A 30 -1.69 9.73 -13.20
C ASN A 30 -1.46 10.65 -11.99
N ILE A 31 -0.45 11.53 -12.04
CA ILE A 31 -0.16 12.51 -10.98
C ILE A 31 -0.16 13.90 -11.61
N LEU A 32 -1.13 14.72 -11.23
CA LEU A 32 -1.16 16.13 -11.63
C LEU A 32 -0.18 16.93 -10.78
N VAL A 33 0.60 17.80 -11.43
CA VAL A 33 1.54 18.70 -10.77
C VAL A 33 0.99 20.12 -10.87
N SER A 34 0.82 20.76 -9.71
CA SER A 34 0.51 22.18 -9.62
C SER A 34 1.60 22.90 -8.84
N LYS A 35 1.68 24.23 -8.99
CA LYS A 35 2.65 25.05 -8.29
C LYS A 35 1.90 26.17 -7.57
N GLY A 36 2.07 26.24 -6.25
CA GLY A 36 1.47 27.28 -5.41
C GLY A 36 2.08 28.66 -5.65
N GLU A 37 1.45 29.69 -5.07
CA GLU A 37 1.97 31.07 -5.12
C GLU A 37 3.33 31.21 -4.43
N ASP A 38 3.61 30.36 -3.44
CA ASP A 38 4.90 30.23 -2.74
C ASP A 38 5.97 29.49 -3.56
N GLY A 39 5.60 29.01 -4.75
CA GLY A 39 6.45 28.27 -5.66
C GLY A 39 6.67 26.80 -5.28
N GLN A 40 5.98 26.29 -4.26
CA GLN A 40 6.05 24.87 -3.91
C GLN A 40 5.18 24.03 -4.85
N PHE A 41 5.63 22.81 -5.15
CA PHE A 41 4.83 21.87 -5.93
C PHE A 41 3.83 21.16 -5.03
N ALA A 42 2.61 21.00 -5.54
CA ALA A 42 1.61 20.11 -4.98
C ALA A 42 1.29 19.01 -6.00
N LEU A 43 1.12 17.78 -5.51
CA LEU A 43 0.87 16.59 -6.31
C LEU A 43 -0.51 16.03 -6.01
N THR A 44 -1.34 15.90 -7.04
CA THR A 44 -2.69 15.33 -6.93
C THR A 44 -2.75 14.01 -7.69
N PRO A 45 -2.85 12.86 -6.99
CA PRO A 45 -3.05 11.58 -7.67
C PRO A 45 -4.48 11.51 -8.23
N ILE A 46 -4.58 11.21 -9.51
CA ILE A 46 -5.84 11.01 -10.23
C ILE A 46 -5.94 9.57 -10.72
N ASP A 47 -7.06 9.26 -11.36
CA ASP A 47 -7.34 8.00 -12.04
C ASP A 47 -7.11 6.75 -11.16
N HIS A 48 -8.03 6.54 -10.24
CA HIS A 48 -7.99 5.42 -9.28
C HIS A 48 -8.81 4.21 -9.78
N GLY A 49 -9.02 4.09 -11.09
CA GLY A 49 -9.86 3.05 -11.70
C GLY A 49 -9.32 1.62 -11.52
N TYR A 50 -8.01 1.48 -11.30
CA TYR A 50 -7.30 0.21 -11.09
C TYR A 50 -6.87 0.01 -9.62
N CYS A 51 -7.62 0.57 -8.68
CA CYS A 51 -7.44 0.37 -7.24
C CYS A 51 -8.34 -0.76 -6.70
N LEU A 52 -7.97 -1.29 -5.53
CA LEU A 52 -8.66 -2.38 -4.82
C LEU A 52 -8.82 -3.66 -5.65
N PRO A 53 -7.72 -4.21 -6.22
CA PRO A 53 -7.78 -5.46 -6.94
C PRO A 53 -8.08 -6.66 -6.01
N THR A 54 -8.45 -7.79 -6.60
CA THR A 54 -8.69 -9.05 -5.87
C THR A 54 -7.40 -9.80 -5.52
N SER A 55 -6.26 -9.38 -6.07
CA SER A 55 -4.92 -9.92 -5.79
C SER A 55 -3.87 -8.81 -5.94
N PHE A 56 -2.64 -9.07 -5.49
CA PHE A 56 -1.52 -8.12 -5.59
C PHE A 56 -0.72 -8.22 -6.90
N GLU A 57 -1.12 -9.11 -7.82
CA GLU A 57 -0.37 -9.45 -9.03
C GLU A 57 0.01 -8.24 -9.90
N ASP A 58 -0.92 -7.30 -10.06
CA ASP A 58 -0.77 -6.14 -10.95
C ASP A 58 -0.29 -4.87 -10.22
N CYS A 59 0.04 -4.96 -8.92
CA CYS A 59 0.38 -3.78 -8.13
C CYS A 59 1.65 -3.10 -8.65
N THR A 60 1.58 -1.80 -8.97
CA THR A 60 2.68 -1.05 -9.61
C THR A 60 2.73 0.41 -9.20
N PHE A 61 3.94 0.90 -8.91
CA PHE A 61 4.20 2.23 -8.37
C PHE A 61 5.42 2.90 -9.02
N ASP A 62 5.21 3.89 -9.90
CA ASP A 62 6.31 4.68 -10.49
C ASP A 62 7.14 5.45 -9.46
N TRP A 63 6.50 5.86 -8.35
CA TRP A 63 7.17 6.62 -7.30
C TRP A 63 8.25 5.80 -6.57
N LEU A 64 8.31 4.48 -6.74
CA LEU A 64 9.43 3.65 -6.24
C LEU A 64 10.79 4.09 -6.79
N TYR A 65 10.81 4.64 -8.00
CA TYR A 65 12.03 5.11 -8.65
C TYR A 65 12.38 6.56 -8.30
N TRP A 66 11.56 7.23 -7.49
CA TRP A 66 11.77 8.62 -7.11
C TRP A 66 12.58 8.68 -5.81
N PRO A 67 13.56 9.61 -5.69
CA PRO A 67 14.45 9.65 -4.53
C PRO A 67 13.71 9.87 -3.19
N GLN A 68 12.55 10.52 -3.21
CA GLN A 68 11.69 10.78 -2.05
C GLN A 68 11.17 9.50 -1.41
N ALA A 69 10.91 8.44 -2.19
CA ALA A 69 10.41 7.17 -1.66
C ALA A 69 11.42 6.46 -0.76
N ARG A 70 12.71 6.78 -0.90
CA ARG A 70 13.79 6.23 -0.06
C ARG A 70 14.00 7.01 1.24
N GLN A 71 13.26 8.10 1.45
CA GLN A 71 13.31 8.85 2.69
C GLN A 71 12.31 8.29 3.71
N PRO A 72 12.61 8.34 5.02
CA PRO A 72 11.68 7.91 6.06
C PRO A 72 10.47 8.82 6.10
N PHE A 73 9.30 8.26 6.43
CA PHE A 73 8.09 9.04 6.68
C PHE A 73 8.31 10.06 7.81
N SER A 74 7.67 11.23 7.68
CA SER A 74 7.66 12.23 8.75
C SER A 74 6.89 11.71 9.98
N PRO A 75 7.15 12.22 11.20
CA PRO A 75 6.38 11.83 12.38
C PRO A 75 4.87 12.05 12.24
N GLU A 76 4.47 13.09 11.51
CA GLU A 76 3.07 13.39 11.19
C GLU A 76 2.46 12.28 10.33
N THR A 77 3.13 11.90 9.23
CA THR A 77 2.68 10.80 8.37
C THR A 77 2.65 9.46 9.10
N ILE A 78 3.62 9.19 9.97
CA ILE A 78 3.64 7.97 10.81
C ILE A 78 2.42 7.93 11.73
N ASN A 79 2.08 9.05 12.39
CA ASN A 79 0.92 9.13 13.28
C ASN A 79 -0.38 8.96 12.50
N TYR A 80 -0.48 9.56 11.31
CA TYR A 80 -1.60 9.35 10.40
C TYR A 80 -1.75 7.86 10.04
N ILE A 81 -0.69 7.21 9.56
CA ILE A 81 -0.68 5.77 9.22
C ILE A 81 -1.12 4.90 10.40
N LYS A 82 -0.62 5.18 11.62
CA LYS A 82 -1.01 4.43 12.83
C LYS A 82 -2.51 4.53 13.14
N SER A 83 -3.13 5.67 12.85
CA SER A 83 -4.56 5.90 13.06
C SER A 83 -5.48 5.22 12.03
N LEU A 84 -4.96 4.71 10.91
CA LEU A 84 -5.78 4.10 9.87
C LEU A 84 -6.39 2.78 10.33
N ASP A 85 -7.68 2.59 10.05
CA ASP A 85 -8.42 1.37 10.35
C ASP A 85 -9.15 0.87 9.10
N ALA A 86 -8.79 -0.34 8.65
CA ALA A 86 -9.37 -0.91 7.44
C ALA A 86 -10.85 -1.28 7.61
N GLU A 87 -11.29 -1.69 8.80
CA GLU A 87 -12.70 -2.04 9.04
C GLU A 87 -13.59 -0.80 9.11
N GLU A 88 -13.11 0.29 9.74
CA GLU A 88 -13.84 1.56 9.74
C GLU A 88 -14.01 2.11 8.33
N ASP A 89 -12.95 2.05 7.51
CA ASP A 89 -13.00 2.48 6.11
C ASP A 89 -13.95 1.59 5.28
N ILE A 90 -13.88 0.26 5.40
CA ILE A 90 -14.82 -0.65 4.71
C ILE A 90 -16.26 -0.39 5.15
N ALA A 91 -16.51 -0.18 6.44
CA ALA A 91 -17.83 0.14 6.96
C ALA A 91 -18.35 1.47 6.39
N LEU A 92 -17.48 2.46 6.22
CA LEU A 92 -17.81 3.74 5.60
C LEU A 92 -18.21 3.57 4.12
N LEU A 93 -17.46 2.78 3.34
CA LEU A 93 -17.80 2.52 1.93
C LEU A 93 -19.16 1.82 1.82
N ASN A 94 -19.40 0.81 2.67
CA ASN A 94 -20.68 0.11 2.74
C ASN A 94 -21.84 1.06 3.11
N PHE A 95 -21.61 1.97 4.06
CA PHE A 95 -22.60 2.97 4.47
C PHE A 95 -23.02 3.88 3.31
N TYR A 96 -22.07 4.27 2.45
CA TYR A 96 -22.34 5.05 1.24
C TYR A 96 -22.83 4.22 0.04
N GLY A 97 -23.11 2.93 0.24
CA GLY A 97 -23.71 2.04 -0.75
C GLY A 97 -22.71 1.39 -1.70
N TRP A 98 -21.40 1.53 -1.45
CA TRP A 98 -20.39 0.79 -2.16
C TRP A 98 -19.96 -0.44 -1.37
N ASN A 99 -20.63 -1.55 -1.63
CA ASN A 99 -20.30 -2.84 -1.02
C ASN A 99 -19.02 -3.39 -1.65
N LEU A 100 -17.91 -3.32 -0.92
CA LEU A 100 -16.62 -3.81 -1.40
C LEU A 100 -16.65 -5.35 -1.45
N PRO A 101 -16.34 -5.98 -2.61
CA PRO A 101 -16.26 -7.44 -2.70
C PRO A 101 -15.28 -8.00 -1.67
N SER A 102 -15.53 -9.22 -1.18
CA SER A 102 -14.76 -9.84 -0.09
C SER A 102 -13.26 -9.90 -0.38
N GLU A 103 -12.90 -10.24 -1.62
CA GLU A 103 -11.54 -10.39 -2.11
C GLU A 103 -10.83 -9.03 -2.16
N CYS A 104 -11.51 -8.00 -2.67
CA CYS A 104 -11.00 -6.62 -2.65
C CYS A 104 -10.82 -6.10 -1.22
N ALA A 105 -11.78 -6.40 -0.33
CA ALA A 105 -11.71 -6.03 1.08
C ALA A 105 -10.56 -6.74 1.80
N ARG A 106 -10.28 -8.00 1.46
CA ARG A 106 -9.10 -8.75 1.93
C ARG A 106 -7.81 -8.07 1.49
N THR A 107 -7.65 -7.76 0.21
CA THR A 107 -6.49 -7.01 -0.31
C THR A 107 -6.29 -5.71 0.47
N PHE A 108 -7.36 -4.93 0.68
CA PHE A 108 -7.32 -3.66 1.40
C PHE A 108 -6.91 -3.79 2.88
N ARG A 109 -7.37 -4.85 3.57
CA ARG A 109 -6.95 -5.17 4.94
C ARG A 109 -5.46 -5.49 4.99
N ILE A 110 -5.00 -6.36 4.09
CA ILE A 110 -3.62 -6.84 4.06
C ILE A 110 -2.67 -5.71 3.70
N SER A 111 -3.00 -4.88 2.72
CA SER A 111 -2.19 -3.72 2.33
C SER A 111 -2.12 -2.66 3.44
N THR A 112 -3.24 -2.37 4.11
CA THR A 112 -3.27 -1.46 5.27
C THR A 112 -2.43 -2.04 6.42
N MET A 113 -2.51 -3.34 6.66
CA MET A 113 -1.68 -4.03 7.67
C MET A 113 -0.19 -3.94 7.34
N LEU A 114 0.20 -4.22 6.09
CA LEU A 114 1.57 -4.12 5.62
C LEU A 114 2.12 -2.71 5.83
N LEU A 115 1.35 -1.68 5.46
CA LEU A 115 1.76 -0.28 5.66
C LEU A 115 2.00 0.01 7.14
N LYS A 116 1.06 -0.36 8.02
CA LYS A 116 1.18 -0.10 9.46
C LYS A 116 2.37 -0.81 10.08
N LYS A 117 2.55 -2.11 9.80
CA LYS A 117 3.67 -2.91 10.31
C LYS A 117 5.02 -2.46 9.75
N GLY A 118 5.07 -2.13 8.47
CA GLY A 118 6.28 -1.61 7.82
C GLY A 118 6.74 -0.30 8.45
N VAL A 119 5.81 0.64 8.67
CA VAL A 119 6.13 1.91 9.33
C VAL A 119 6.54 1.72 10.80
N GLU A 120 5.92 0.79 11.53
CA GLU A 120 6.34 0.45 12.89
C GLU A 120 7.79 -0.03 12.96
N LYS A 121 8.25 -0.76 11.93
CA LYS A 121 9.64 -1.21 11.78
C LYS A 121 10.57 -0.16 11.16
N GLY A 122 10.09 1.05 10.90
CA GLY A 122 10.89 2.14 10.33
C GLY A 122 11.19 1.98 8.84
N LEU A 123 10.43 1.15 8.12
CA LEU A 123 10.60 0.97 6.68
C LEU A 123 10.16 2.22 5.90
N THR A 124 10.88 2.50 4.81
CA THR A 124 10.58 3.60 3.90
C THR A 124 9.47 3.21 2.91
N PRO A 125 8.79 4.18 2.26
CA PRO A 125 7.85 3.88 1.17
C PRO A 125 8.45 2.96 0.11
N PHE A 126 9.75 3.15 -0.20
CA PHE A 126 10.46 2.32 -1.15
C PHE A 126 10.46 0.83 -0.74
N VAL A 127 10.81 0.52 0.51
CA VAL A 127 10.87 -0.87 0.96
C VAL A 127 9.47 -1.49 0.98
N ILE A 128 8.48 -0.76 1.51
CA ILE A 128 7.10 -1.25 1.59
C ILE A 128 6.51 -1.47 0.18
N GLY A 129 6.73 -0.55 -0.75
CA GLY A 129 6.27 -0.69 -2.14
C GLY A 129 6.93 -1.87 -2.87
N ASN A 130 8.22 -2.14 -2.64
CA ASN A 130 8.88 -3.32 -3.23
C ASN A 130 8.38 -4.66 -2.67
N ILE A 131 7.80 -4.67 -1.46
CA ILE A 131 7.13 -5.88 -0.95
C ILE A 131 5.86 -6.17 -1.76
N MET A 132 5.19 -5.12 -2.28
CA MET A 132 3.95 -5.25 -3.03
C MET A 132 4.14 -5.49 -4.53
N CYS A 133 5.15 -4.88 -5.14
CA CYS A 133 5.36 -4.96 -6.58
C CYS A 133 6.19 -6.18 -6.98
N ARG A 134 5.78 -6.88 -8.04
CA ARG A 134 6.59 -7.92 -8.66
C ARG A 134 7.84 -7.33 -9.32
N GLU A 135 8.99 -8.00 -9.21
CA GLU A 135 10.22 -7.62 -9.93
C GLU A 135 10.08 -7.81 -11.44
N ASN A 136 9.32 -8.83 -11.85
CA ASN A 136 8.96 -9.14 -13.22
C ASN A 136 7.73 -10.07 -13.23
N LEU A 137 7.13 -10.28 -14.41
CA LEU A 137 5.90 -11.07 -14.57
C LEU A 137 6.01 -12.54 -14.14
N ASN A 138 7.23 -13.07 -13.96
CA ASN A 138 7.46 -14.48 -13.63
C ASN A 138 7.81 -14.72 -12.16
N LYS A 139 7.93 -13.67 -11.35
CA LYS A 139 8.30 -13.76 -9.93
C LYS A 139 7.24 -13.06 -9.08
N LYS A 140 6.59 -13.83 -8.21
CA LYS A 140 5.64 -13.30 -7.22
C LYS A 140 6.33 -12.25 -6.34
N SER A 141 5.56 -11.25 -5.94
CA SER A 141 5.98 -10.27 -4.95
C SER A 141 5.99 -10.89 -3.56
N VAL A 142 6.68 -10.26 -2.61
CA VAL A 142 6.78 -10.76 -1.24
C VAL A 142 5.39 -10.81 -0.57
N ILE A 143 4.51 -9.85 -0.87
CA ILE A 143 3.15 -9.86 -0.33
C ILE A 143 2.31 -11.03 -0.87
N GLU A 144 2.50 -11.43 -2.13
CA GLU A 144 1.84 -12.59 -2.70
C GLU A 144 2.32 -13.89 -2.05
N GLU A 145 3.63 -14.01 -1.80
CA GLU A 145 4.19 -15.14 -1.06
C GLU A 145 3.67 -15.21 0.39
N ILE A 146 3.50 -14.05 1.05
CA ILE A 146 2.89 -13.99 2.39
C ILE A 146 1.44 -14.49 2.37
N VAL A 147 0.67 -14.05 1.37
CA VAL A 147 -0.74 -14.46 1.22
C VAL A 147 -0.84 -15.95 0.95
N GLU A 148 -0.05 -16.48 0.00
CA GLU A 148 -0.03 -17.90 -0.34
C GLU A 148 0.39 -18.78 0.84
N GLU A 149 1.44 -18.38 1.57
CA GLU A 149 1.88 -19.11 2.77
C GLU A 149 0.79 -19.12 3.86
N ALA A 150 0.07 -18.01 4.04
CA ALA A 150 -1.06 -17.98 4.96
C ALA A 150 -2.23 -18.87 4.49
N GLU A 151 -2.49 -18.96 3.18
CA GLU A 151 -3.50 -19.85 2.60
C GLU A 151 -3.17 -21.33 2.85
N ASP A 152 -1.89 -21.72 2.73
CA ASP A 152 -1.41 -23.08 2.99
C ASP A 152 -1.49 -23.47 4.48
N LEU A 153 -1.41 -22.49 5.38
CA LEU A 153 -1.44 -22.71 6.83
C LEU A 153 -2.86 -22.80 7.41
N VAL A 154 -3.86 -22.23 6.74
CA VAL A 154 -5.26 -22.26 7.23
C VAL A 154 -5.99 -23.52 6.78
N LEU A 155 -6.86 -24.04 7.66
CA LEU A 155 -7.71 -25.18 7.31
C LEU A 155 -8.84 -24.76 6.34
N PRO A 156 -9.31 -25.65 5.45
CA PRO A 156 -10.48 -25.39 4.62
C PRO A 156 -11.70 -24.98 5.46
N GLY A 157 -12.36 -23.89 5.07
CA GLY A 157 -13.52 -23.35 5.79
C GLY A 157 -13.19 -22.45 6.99
N SER A 158 -11.92 -22.08 7.19
CA SER A 158 -11.52 -21.07 8.17
C SER A 158 -12.22 -19.73 7.90
N SER A 159 -12.47 -18.97 8.97
CA SER A 159 -13.08 -17.63 8.85
C SER A 159 -12.08 -16.62 8.29
N GLU A 160 -12.61 -15.52 7.71
CA GLU A 160 -11.77 -14.41 7.23
C GLU A 160 -10.88 -13.85 8.34
N ALA A 161 -11.40 -13.72 9.56
CA ALA A 161 -10.63 -13.24 10.70
C ALA A 161 -9.45 -14.18 11.06
N ALA A 162 -9.65 -15.50 10.97
CA ALA A 162 -8.58 -16.47 11.18
C ALA A 162 -7.51 -16.39 10.09
N PHE A 163 -7.94 -16.20 8.83
CA PHE A 163 -7.03 -16.00 7.70
C PHE A 163 -6.20 -14.72 7.85
N ILE A 164 -6.84 -13.58 8.09
CA ILE A 164 -6.15 -12.29 8.29
C ILE A 164 -5.18 -12.34 9.49
N LYS A 165 -5.54 -13.05 10.56
CA LYS A 165 -4.63 -13.29 11.68
C LYS A 165 -3.39 -14.07 11.24
N THR A 166 -3.57 -15.13 10.45
CA THR A 166 -2.46 -15.95 9.92
C THR A 166 -1.56 -15.11 9.00
N VAL A 167 -2.14 -14.30 8.13
CA VAL A 167 -1.38 -13.33 7.30
C VAL A 167 -0.55 -12.39 8.17
N SER A 168 -1.11 -11.86 9.26
CA SER A 168 -0.34 -11.00 10.19
C SER A 168 0.88 -11.71 10.76
N GLU A 169 0.75 -12.96 11.19
CA GLU A 169 1.83 -13.74 11.80
C GLU A 169 2.94 -14.06 10.78
N VAL A 170 2.57 -14.47 9.56
CA VAL A 170 3.51 -14.70 8.45
C VAL A 170 4.21 -13.40 8.04
N MET A 171 3.45 -12.31 7.95
CA MET A 171 3.98 -10.99 7.60
C MET A 171 4.99 -10.49 8.63
N ASP A 172 4.73 -10.68 9.93
CA ASP A 172 5.68 -10.31 10.99
C ASP A 172 7.02 -11.04 10.80
N HIS A 173 6.97 -12.36 10.55
CA HIS A 173 8.17 -13.15 10.30
C HIS A 173 8.94 -12.69 9.05
N ARG A 174 8.24 -12.44 7.93
CA ARG A 174 8.86 -11.97 6.69
C ARG A 174 9.48 -10.57 6.85
N LEU A 175 8.80 -9.66 7.55
CA LEU A 175 9.32 -8.31 7.78
C LEU A 175 10.55 -8.31 8.71
N ASP A 176 10.63 -9.22 9.68
CA ASP A 176 11.82 -9.39 10.53
C ASP A 176 13.07 -9.82 9.75
N LEU A 177 12.89 -10.50 8.60
CA LEU A 177 14.01 -10.89 7.74
C LEU A 177 14.51 -9.75 6.85
N ILE A 178 13.73 -8.68 6.69
CA ILE A 178 14.05 -7.51 5.86
C ILE A 178 14.73 -6.40 6.69
N CYS A 179 14.46 -6.36 8.00
CA CYS A 179 14.89 -5.30 8.92
C CYS A 179 16.27 -5.54 9.54
#